data_AF-A0A2E7UQL7-F1
#
_entry.id   AF-A0A2E7UQL7-F1
#
_cell.length_a   1.000
_cell.length_b   1.000
_cell.length_c   1.000
_cell.angle_alpha   90.00
_cell.angle_beta   90.00
_cell.angle_gamma   90.00
#
_symmetry.space_group_name_H-M   'P 1'
#
loop_
_entity.id
_entity.type
_entity.pdbx_description
1 polymer ?
#
loop_
_entity_poly.entity_id
_entity_poly.type
_entity_poly.pdbx_seq_one_letter_code
_entity_poly.pdbx_strand_id
1 'polypeptide(L)'
;MLAMACGAGAPTTIGECAGIRVAAERETCRYEMLQPAVADSRVDDQVLDAGLAEIKDVTSRDLVLLRLAITAPKHAAALCGRVRTAGADEKCRQVLGRPHLGTERRAPKPPPDGTAQ
;
A
#
# COMPACT_ATOMS: atom_id res chain seq x y z
N MET A 1 -33.54 -24.26 8.22
CA MET A 1 -32.36 -24.68 7.43
C MET A 1 -31.81 -23.44 6.73
N LEU A 2 -30.84 -22.74 7.34
CA LEU A 2 -30.14 -21.61 6.75
C LEU A 2 -28.70 -22.03 6.46
N ALA A 3 -28.35 -22.22 5.18
CA ALA A 3 -26.97 -22.24 4.69
C ALA A 3 -26.99 -22.22 3.14
N MET A 4 -27.52 -21.16 2.54
CA MET A 4 -27.17 -20.85 1.15
C MET A 4 -25.81 -20.14 1.19
N ALA A 5 -24.76 -20.93 1.00
CA ALA A 5 -23.44 -20.45 0.67
C ALA A 5 -23.53 -19.61 -0.61
N CYS A 6 -23.41 -18.29 -0.49
CA CYS A 6 -23.05 -17.44 -1.63
C CYS A 6 -21.62 -17.81 -2.04
N GLY A 7 -21.51 -18.80 -2.92
CA GLY A 7 -20.27 -19.25 -3.52
C GLY A 7 -19.74 -18.21 -4.50
N ALA A 8 -18.98 -17.27 -3.97
CA ALA A 8 -17.80 -16.75 -4.63
C ALA A 8 -16.73 -16.73 -3.54
N GLY A 9 -15.77 -17.66 -3.62
CA GLY A 9 -14.63 -17.65 -2.70
C GLY A 9 -13.95 -16.27 -2.73
N ALA A 10 -13.30 -15.89 -1.64
CA ALA A 10 -12.50 -14.67 -1.62
C ALA A 10 -11.52 -14.69 -2.82
N PRO A 11 -11.30 -13.54 -3.48
CA PRO A 11 -10.34 -13.46 -4.59
C PRO A 11 -8.99 -14.05 -4.21
N THR A 12 -8.42 -14.84 -5.11
CA THR A 12 -7.10 -15.47 -4.96
C THR A 12 -6.05 -14.81 -5.86
N THR A 13 -6.49 -14.06 -6.87
CA THR A 13 -5.61 -13.29 -7.77
C THR A 13 -6.04 -11.82 -7.85
N ILE A 14 -5.10 -10.93 -8.22
CA ILE A 14 -5.39 -9.48 -8.32
C ILE A 14 -6.41 -9.19 -9.43
N GLY A 15 -6.41 -9.98 -10.50
CA GLY A 15 -7.41 -9.91 -11.57
C GLY A 15 -8.83 -10.19 -11.05
N GLU A 16 -8.98 -11.16 -10.14
CA GLU A 16 -10.29 -11.52 -9.55
C GLU A 16 -10.90 -10.39 -8.72
N CYS A 17 -10.10 -9.49 -8.14
CA CYS A 17 -10.63 -8.30 -7.46
C CYS A 17 -11.52 -7.45 -8.39
N ALA A 18 -11.34 -7.51 -9.71
CA ALA A 18 -12.18 -6.77 -10.68
C ALA A 18 -13.66 -7.16 -10.61
N GLY A 19 -13.99 -8.36 -10.11
CA GLY A 19 -15.37 -8.81 -9.92
C GLY A 19 -16.11 -8.13 -8.75
N ILE A 20 -15.40 -7.42 -7.86
CA ILE A 20 -15.99 -6.72 -6.73
C ILE A 20 -16.72 -5.46 -7.21
N ARG A 21 -18.02 -5.39 -6.92
CA ARG A 21 -18.91 -4.31 -7.37
C ARG A 21 -18.60 -2.97 -6.73
N VAL A 22 -18.34 -2.97 -5.41
CA VAL A 22 -18.06 -1.75 -4.65
C VAL A 22 -16.63 -1.30 -4.93
N ALA A 23 -16.48 -0.07 -5.44
CA ALA A 23 -15.17 0.43 -5.85
C ALA A 23 -14.15 0.43 -4.71
N ALA A 24 -14.54 0.89 -3.52
CA ALA A 24 -13.64 0.94 -2.36
C ALA A 24 -13.18 -0.46 -1.90
N GLU A 25 -14.06 -1.47 -1.96
CA GLU A 25 -13.73 -2.85 -1.61
C GLU A 25 -12.78 -3.47 -2.66
N ARG A 26 -13.01 -3.18 -3.93
CA ARG A 26 -12.13 -3.62 -5.02
C ARG A 26 -10.71 -3.07 -4.88
N GLU A 27 -10.57 -1.78 -4.59
CA GLU A 27 -9.24 -1.19 -4.39
C GLU A 27 -8.58 -1.70 -3.10
N THR A 28 -9.37 -2.05 -2.08
CA THR A 28 -8.87 -2.69 -0.86
C THR A 28 -8.36 -4.10 -1.13
N CYS A 29 -9.09 -4.91 -1.88
CA CYS A 29 -8.65 -6.24 -2.33
C CYS A 29 -7.30 -6.18 -3.07
N ARG A 30 -7.17 -5.27 -4.04
CA ARG A 30 -5.94 -5.09 -4.82
C ARG A 30 -4.76 -4.66 -3.95
N TYR A 31 -5.01 -3.75 -3.00
CA TYR A 31 -4.00 -3.29 -2.04
C TYR A 31 -3.54 -4.44 -1.14
N GLU A 32 -4.45 -5.20 -0.54
CA GLU A 32 -4.13 -6.28 0.40
C GLU A 32 -3.31 -7.39 -0.28
N MET A 33 -3.60 -7.68 -1.55
CA MET A 33 -2.83 -8.65 -2.33
C MET A 33 -1.41 -8.19 -2.68
N LEU A 34 -1.19 -6.88 -2.82
CA LEU A 34 0.12 -6.31 -3.16
C LEU A 34 0.93 -5.85 -1.95
N GLN A 35 0.29 -5.69 -0.79
CA GLN A 35 0.97 -5.26 0.43
C GLN A 35 2.16 -6.15 0.81
N PRO A 36 2.10 -7.50 0.69
CA PRO A 36 3.26 -8.35 1.00
C PRO A 36 4.50 -8.03 0.16
N ALA A 37 4.33 -7.57 -1.09
CA ALA A 37 5.44 -7.22 -1.99
C ALA A 37 6.25 -6.00 -1.51
N VAL A 38 5.74 -5.23 -0.56
CA VAL A 38 6.40 -4.04 0.01
C VAL A 38 6.57 -4.11 1.53
N ALA A 39 6.21 -5.23 2.16
CA ALA A 39 6.20 -5.37 3.61
C ALA A 39 7.62 -5.48 4.22
N ASP A 40 8.56 -6.02 3.44
CA ASP A 40 9.93 -6.27 3.89
C ASP A 40 10.88 -5.10 3.60
N SER A 41 12.15 -5.28 3.98
CA SER A 41 13.23 -4.31 3.74
C SER A 41 13.52 -4.05 2.26
N ARG A 42 13.00 -4.89 1.36
CA ARG A 42 13.12 -4.76 -0.09
C ARG A 42 11.74 -4.90 -0.72
N VAL A 43 11.54 -4.23 -1.85
CA VAL A 43 10.36 -4.43 -2.69
C VAL A 43 10.58 -5.69 -3.53
N ASP A 44 9.61 -6.60 -3.55
CA ASP A 44 9.55 -7.66 -4.55
C ASP A 44 8.96 -7.08 -5.84
N ASP A 45 9.85 -6.51 -6.65
CA ASP A 45 9.47 -5.84 -7.90
C ASP A 45 8.79 -6.81 -8.88
N GLN A 46 9.15 -8.09 -8.87
CA GLN A 46 8.53 -9.07 -9.76
C GLN A 46 7.06 -9.31 -9.40
N VAL A 47 6.76 -9.54 -8.12
CA VAL A 47 5.37 -9.71 -7.65
C VAL A 47 4.58 -8.41 -7.85
N LEU A 48 5.19 -7.27 -7.53
CA LEU A 48 4.54 -5.97 -7.69
C LEU A 48 4.25 -5.65 -9.16
N ASP A 49 5.19 -5.88 -10.08
CA ASP A 49 5.00 -5.65 -11.52
C ASP A 49 3.90 -6.56 -12.09
N ALA A 50 3.96 -7.86 -11.79
CA ALA A 50 2.96 -8.81 -12.23
C ALA A 50 1.55 -8.43 -11.73
N GLY A 51 1.44 -8.06 -10.46
CA GLY A 51 0.15 -7.69 -9.88
C GLY A 51 -0.40 -6.36 -10.42
N LEU A 52 0.44 -5.36 -10.63
CA LEU A 52 -0.02 -4.10 -11.24
C LEU A 52 -0.39 -4.27 -12.72
N ALA A 53 0.17 -5.26 -13.43
CA ALA A 53 -0.20 -5.56 -14.82
C ALA A 53 -1.63 -6.13 -14.96
N GLU A 54 -2.16 -6.75 -13.89
CA GLU A 54 -3.55 -7.22 -13.82
C GLU A 54 -4.56 -6.06 -13.66
N ILE A 55 -4.11 -4.91 -13.14
CA ILE A 55 -4.95 -3.72 -12.95
C ILE A 55 -4.95 -2.88 -14.24
N LYS A 56 -5.94 -3.11 -15.11
CA LYS A 56 -6.02 -2.44 -16.42
C LYS A 56 -6.36 -0.95 -16.34
N ASP A 57 -7.14 -0.54 -15.35
CA ASP A 57 -7.45 0.87 -15.12
C ASP A 57 -6.27 1.59 -14.47
N VAL A 58 -5.73 2.59 -15.16
CA VAL A 58 -4.56 3.35 -14.72
C VAL A 58 -4.84 4.09 -13.41
N THR A 59 -6.06 4.60 -13.23
CA THR A 59 -6.43 5.34 -12.01
C THR A 59 -6.44 4.43 -10.79
N SER A 60 -7.08 3.27 -10.89
CA SER A 60 -7.06 2.23 -9.85
C SER A 60 -5.64 1.77 -9.53
N ARG A 61 -4.81 1.53 -10.54
CA ARG A 61 -3.41 1.13 -10.35
C ARG A 61 -2.63 2.19 -9.55
N ASP A 62 -2.81 3.46 -9.89
CA ASP A 62 -2.17 4.58 -9.20
C ASP A 62 -2.68 4.75 -7.76
N LEU A 63 -3.97 4.51 -7.50
CA LEU A 63 -4.52 4.54 -6.15
C LEU A 63 -3.91 3.45 -5.26
N VAL A 64 -3.72 2.25 -5.80
CA VAL A 64 -3.04 1.16 -5.08
C VAL A 64 -1.59 1.52 -4.79
N LEU A 65 -0.84 2.02 -5.79
CA LEU A 65 0.53 2.50 -5.62
C LEU A 65 0.65 3.59 -4.55
N LEU A 66 -0.26 4.57 -4.55
CA LEU A 66 -0.28 5.64 -3.56
C LEU A 66 -0.55 5.09 -2.15
N ARG A 67 -1.49 4.16 -2.01
CA ARG A 67 -1.79 3.52 -0.72
C ARG A 67 -0.60 2.72 -0.20
N LEU A 68 0.09 1.98 -1.07
CA LEU A 68 1.33 1.28 -0.72
C LEU A 68 2.44 2.26 -0.33
N ALA A 69 2.60 3.39 -1.02
CA ALA A 69 3.60 4.41 -0.66
C ALA A 69 3.34 5.03 0.73
N ILE A 70 2.07 5.18 1.11
CA ILE A 70 1.68 5.68 2.43
C ILE A 70 2.00 4.65 3.53
N THR A 71 1.73 3.37 3.30
CA THR A 71 1.91 2.31 4.31
C THR A 71 3.34 1.77 4.37
N ALA A 72 4.11 1.92 3.29
CA ALA A 72 5.52 1.57 3.20
C ALA A 72 6.38 2.82 2.89
N PRO A 73 6.51 3.78 3.82
CA PRO A 73 7.18 5.06 3.57
C PRO A 73 8.66 4.93 3.18
N LYS A 74 9.34 3.85 3.63
CA LYS A 74 10.71 3.51 3.22
C LYS A 74 10.84 3.29 1.70
N HIS A 75 9.76 2.84 1.05
CA HIS A 75 9.70 2.53 -0.38
C HIS A 75 8.90 3.58 -1.18
N ALA A 76 8.40 4.64 -0.52
CA ALA A 76 7.50 5.60 -1.12
C ALA A 76 8.06 6.24 -2.40
N ALA A 77 9.36 6.55 -2.44
CA ALA A 77 9.99 7.14 -3.63
C ALA A 77 9.93 6.20 -4.85
N ALA A 78 10.25 4.91 -4.66
CA ALA A 78 10.19 3.92 -5.71
C ALA A 78 8.75 3.69 -6.19
N LEU A 79 7.79 3.58 -5.26
CA LEU A 79 6.38 3.39 -5.56
C LEU A 79 5.77 4.61 -6.28
N CYS A 80 6.11 5.82 -5.83
CA CYS A 80 5.65 7.05 -6.44
C CYS A 80 6.24 7.31 -7.83
N GLY A 81 7.43 6.79 -8.15
CA GLY A 81 7.97 6.86 -9.51
C GLY A 81 7.17 6.06 -10.56
N ARG A 82 6.23 5.21 -10.10
CA ARG A 82 5.44 4.31 -10.95
C ARG A 82 4.06 4.85 -11.31
N VAL A 83 3.59 5.91 -10.64
CA VAL A 83 2.28 6.51 -10.93
C VAL A 83 2.27 7.15 -12.32
N ARG A 84 1.09 7.33 -12.91
CA ARG A 84 0.93 7.82 -14.29
C ARG A 84 -0.05 8.98 -14.44
N THR A 85 -0.98 9.14 -13.51
CA THR A 85 -1.96 10.21 -13.50
C THR A 85 -1.42 11.44 -12.78
N ALA A 86 -1.76 12.63 -13.28
CA ALA A 86 -1.34 13.90 -12.68
C ALA A 86 -1.82 14.04 -11.22
N GLY A 87 -3.04 13.55 -10.91
CA GLY A 87 -3.57 13.58 -9.55
C GLY A 87 -2.79 12.68 -8.59
N ALA A 88 -2.36 11.50 -9.04
CA ALA A 88 -1.52 10.62 -8.23
C ALA A 88 -0.10 11.19 -8.05
N ASP A 89 0.47 11.83 -9.08
CA ASP A 89 1.76 12.52 -8.98
C ASP A 89 1.73 13.64 -7.92
N GLU A 90 0.69 14.48 -7.95
CA GLU A 90 0.51 15.53 -6.94
C GLU A 90 0.40 14.96 -5.52
N LYS A 91 -0.36 13.87 -5.35
CA LYS A 91 -0.47 13.20 -4.06
C LYS A 91 0.83 12.55 -3.63
N CYS A 92 1.59 11.99 -4.56
CA CYS A 92 2.91 11.43 -4.30
C CYS A 92 3.90 12.50 -3.82
N ARG A 93 3.89 13.71 -4.40
CA ARG A 93 4.69 14.84 -3.89
C ARG A 93 4.34 15.18 -2.43
N GLN A 94 3.07 15.09 -2.04
CA GLN A 94 2.63 15.27 -0.65
C GLN A 94 3.13 14.14 0.26
N VAL A 95 3.10 12.89 -0.19
CA VAL A 95 3.61 11.73 0.58
C VAL A 95 5.12 11.84 0.80
N LEU A 96 5.88 12.14 -0.26
CA LEU A 96 7.33 12.28 -0.20
C LEU A 96 7.77 13.49 0.63
N GLY A 97 6.97 14.56 0.65
CA GLY A 97 7.20 15.74 1.49
C GLY A 97 6.99 15.51 3.00
N ARG A 98 6.60 14.29 3.43
CA ARG A 98 6.36 13.96 4.85
C ARG A 98 7.33 12.88 5.37
N PRO A 99 8.66 13.13 5.35
CA PRO A 99 9.66 12.13 5.74
C PRO A 99 9.59 11.71 7.22
N HIS A 100 8.92 12.48 8.08
CA HIS A 100 8.70 12.16 9.50
C HIS A 100 7.88 10.88 9.74
N LEU A 101 7.25 10.31 8.71
CA LEU A 101 6.53 9.05 8.78
C LEU A 101 7.44 7.81 8.62
N GLY A 102 8.68 7.99 8.16
CA GLY A 102 9.64 6.89 7.93
C GLY A 102 10.65 6.66 9.06
N THR A 103 10.76 7.57 10.01
CA THR A 103 11.64 7.42 11.18
C THR A 103 10.94 6.55 12.22
N GLU A 104 11.51 5.36 12.48
CA GLU A 104 11.22 4.56 13.67
C GLU A 104 11.21 5.49 14.88
N ARG A 105 10.16 5.42 15.71
CA ARG A 105 10.08 6.21 16.94
C ARG A 105 11.38 6.01 17.69
N ARG A 106 12.23 7.04 17.71
CA ARG A 106 13.39 7.08 18.60
C ARG A 106 12.82 6.89 19.99
N ALA A 107 13.20 5.80 20.66
CA ALA A 107 12.76 5.53 22.02
C ALA A 107 12.96 6.80 22.86
N PRO A 108 11.99 7.20 23.69
CA PRO A 108 12.12 8.39 24.50
C PRO A 108 13.42 8.30 25.31
N LYS A 109 14.26 9.33 25.18
CA LYS A 109 15.49 9.44 25.97
C LYS A 109 15.09 9.30 27.44
N PRO A 110 15.65 8.35 28.21
CA PRO A 110 15.37 8.26 29.64
C PRO A 110 15.69 9.62 30.27
N PRO A 111 14.89 10.08 31.25
CA PRO A 111 15.15 11.35 31.92
C PRO A 111 16.58 11.33 32.46
N PRO A 112 17.31 12.46 32.42
CA PRO A 112 18.63 12.53 33.04
C PRO A 112 18.45 12.16 34.51
N ASP A 113 19.20 11.15 34.97
CA ASP A 113 19.26 10.79 36.39
C ASP A 113 19.58 12.05 37.17
N GLY A 114 18.54 12.63 37.77
CA GLY A 114 18.66 13.81 38.58
C GLY A 114 19.37 13.44 39.86
N THR A 115 20.68 13.70 39.89
CA THR A 115 21.52 13.98 41.08
C THR A 115 21.59 12.88 42.14
N ALA A 116 22.75 12.29 42.41
CA ALA A 116 23.88 12.90 43.12
C ALA A 116 23.56 13.20 44.59
N GLN A 117 24.30 12.48 45.45
CA GLN A 117 24.47 12.59 46.91
C GLN A 117 23.46 11.84 47.78
#